data_AF-A0A1Q2CWE1-F1
#
_entry.id   AF-A0A1Q2CWE1-F1
#
_cell.length_a   1.000
_cell.length_b   1.000
_cell.length_c   1.000
_cell.angle_alpha   90.00
_cell.angle_beta   90.00
_cell.angle_gamma   90.00
#
_symmetry.space_group_name_H-M   'P 1'
#
loop_
_entity.id
_entity.type
_entity.pdbx_description
1 polymer ?
#
loop_
_entity_poly.entity_id
_entity_poly.type
_entity_poly.pdbx_seq_one_letter_code
_entity_poly.pdbx_strand_id
1 'polypeptide(L)'
;MARKRGNGDDSIYKSGGRWYVQGSIDEGDRTVRRKVSATTKTAALAKWAERRADAARGAQRHSEYKTVGELLQHWIDVRSLELRYTTVTGYRHSIASHLIPYLGAMELKAVTAASVEHWQYQLSAGKKLSYSAVHQARVILKQAFDMAVRHRVLAGNPVTIARAPKKKATRIDPMTEAQAQQLLRSIAHDDAHARVRVLLAITLGLRQGELLALRWKDLDLTSSEPHLVVRASLQRQTGKGLVRVEPKTEKSRRTIHRGPVP
;
A
#
# COMPACT_ATOMS: atom_id res chain seq x y z
N MET A 1 36.04 28.05 -3.64
CA MET A 1 34.84 28.48 -2.91
C MET A 1 33.61 27.77 -3.49
N ALA A 2 32.87 27.02 -2.67
CA ALA A 2 31.74 26.20 -3.15
C ALA A 2 30.53 27.09 -3.49
N ARG A 3 30.07 27.02 -4.74
CA ARG A 3 28.92 27.77 -5.27
C ARG A 3 27.66 27.41 -4.46
N LYS A 4 27.12 28.38 -3.72
CA LYS A 4 25.86 28.26 -2.97
C LYS A 4 24.73 27.95 -3.97
N ARG A 5 24.19 26.73 -3.92
CA ARG A 5 23.13 26.26 -4.83
C ARG A 5 21.83 27.03 -4.56
N GLY A 6 21.15 27.43 -5.63
CA GLY A 6 19.95 28.25 -5.56
C GLY A 6 18.76 27.47 -5.00
N ASN A 7 17.79 28.18 -4.42
CA ASN A 7 16.49 27.60 -4.06
C ASN A 7 15.79 27.07 -5.33
N GLY A 8 15.92 25.77 -5.58
CA GLY A 8 15.35 25.11 -6.77
C GLY A 8 16.19 23.96 -7.32
N ASP A 9 17.48 23.89 -6.98
CA ASP A 9 18.38 22.87 -7.55
C ASP A 9 18.13 21.45 -6.98
N ASP A 10 18.10 20.47 -7.89
CA ASP A 10 18.05 19.05 -7.55
C ASP A 10 19.29 18.68 -6.71
N SER A 11 19.06 18.07 -5.54
CA SER A 11 20.13 17.58 -4.68
C SER A 11 20.29 16.06 -4.83
N ILE A 12 21.54 15.65 -5.03
CA ILE A 12 21.93 14.25 -5.23
C ILE A 12 22.93 13.88 -4.14
N TYR A 13 22.65 12.82 -3.38
CA TYR A 13 23.52 12.38 -2.29
C TYR A 13 23.44 10.87 -2.05
N LYS A 14 24.44 10.32 -1.37
CA LYS A 14 24.51 8.90 -1.00
C LYS A 14 24.31 8.75 0.51
N SER A 15 23.42 7.86 0.94
CA SER A 15 23.18 7.56 2.36
C SER A 15 22.66 6.12 2.51
N GLY A 16 23.09 5.39 3.55
CA GLY A 16 22.66 4.01 3.79
C GLY A 16 22.89 3.06 2.60
N GLY A 17 24.00 3.22 1.86
CA GLY A 17 24.31 2.41 0.68
C GLY A 17 23.47 2.71 -0.58
N ARG A 18 22.64 3.76 -0.57
CA ARG A 18 21.76 4.13 -1.69
C ARG A 18 22.04 5.56 -2.17
N TRP A 19 21.76 5.79 -3.45
CA TRP A 19 21.75 7.11 -4.06
C TRP A 19 20.35 7.70 -4.01
N TYR A 20 20.27 8.97 -3.64
CA TYR A 20 19.05 9.75 -3.57
C TYR A 20 19.14 10.94 -4.53
N VAL A 21 18.02 11.21 -5.21
CA VAL A 21 17.82 12.45 -5.95
C VAL A 21 16.55 13.08 -5.39
N GLN A 22 16.60 14.34 -4.99
CA GLN A 22 15.42 15.08 -4.54
C GLN A 22 15.43 16.49 -5.12
N GLY A 23 14.25 16.99 -5.42
CA GLY A 23 14.08 18.27 -6.09
C GLY A 23 12.62 18.67 -6.19
N SER A 24 12.40 19.83 -6.76
CA SER A 24 11.06 20.37 -6.99
C SER A 24 10.53 19.86 -8.33
N ILE A 25 9.35 19.26 -8.32
CA ILE A 25 8.64 18.83 -9.53
C ILE A 25 7.38 19.67 -9.66
N ASP A 26 7.18 20.25 -10.83
CA ASP A 26 5.92 20.87 -11.22
C ASP A 26 4.95 19.78 -11.66
N GLU A 27 3.84 19.62 -10.92
CA GLU A 27 2.75 18.69 -11.24
C GLU A 27 1.60 19.41 -11.99
N GLY A 28 1.82 20.65 -12.48
CA GLY A 28 0.87 21.45 -13.28
C GLY A 28 0.06 22.46 -12.47
N ASP A 29 -0.27 22.15 -11.22
CA ASP A 29 -1.04 23.03 -10.32
C ASP A 29 -0.23 23.59 -9.15
N ARG A 30 0.85 22.88 -8.78
CA ARG A 30 1.78 23.23 -7.70
C ARG A 30 3.14 22.61 -7.91
N THR A 31 4.15 23.26 -7.36
CA THR A 31 5.51 22.71 -7.25
C THR A 31 5.65 21.91 -5.96
N VAL A 32 5.96 20.62 -6.05
CA VAL A 32 6.13 19.73 -4.90
C VAL A 32 7.55 19.21 -4.82
N ARG A 33 8.13 19.21 -3.61
CA ARG A 33 9.41 18.53 -3.38
C ARG A 33 9.22 17.01 -3.35
N ARG A 34 9.96 16.31 -4.20
CA ARG A 34 9.96 14.85 -4.32
C ARG A 34 11.37 14.31 -4.14
N LYS A 35 11.46 13.03 -3.77
CA LYS A 35 12.70 12.29 -3.59
C LYS A 35 12.56 10.89 -4.17
N VAL A 36 13.57 10.43 -4.90
CA VAL A 36 13.71 9.05 -5.41
C VAL A 36 14.99 8.43 -4.89
N SER A 37 15.07 7.08 -4.91
CA SER A 37 16.29 6.37 -4.54
C SER A 37 16.57 5.14 -5.39
N ALA A 38 17.86 4.82 -5.56
CA ALA A 38 18.32 3.59 -6.18
C ALA A 38 19.67 3.13 -5.61
N THR A 39 20.08 1.91 -5.96
CA THR A 39 21.37 1.34 -5.56
C THR A 39 22.55 1.98 -6.30
N THR A 40 22.34 2.45 -7.54
CA THR A 40 23.34 3.17 -8.34
C THR A 40 22.91 4.61 -8.59
N LYS A 41 23.89 5.49 -8.80
CA LYS A 41 23.66 6.91 -9.11
C LYS A 41 22.85 7.06 -10.41
N THR A 42 23.22 6.28 -11.42
CA THR A 42 22.55 6.24 -12.74
C THR A 42 21.10 5.80 -12.63
N ALA A 43 20.79 4.76 -11.86
CA ALA A 43 19.41 4.32 -11.66
C ALA A 43 18.58 5.34 -10.87
N ALA A 44 19.18 6.07 -9.93
CA ALA A 44 18.48 7.11 -9.17
C ALA A 44 18.14 8.31 -10.07
N LEU A 45 19.06 8.68 -10.97
CA LEU A 45 18.85 9.71 -11.98
C LEU A 45 17.80 9.30 -13.02
N ALA A 46 17.84 8.07 -13.51
CA ALA A 46 16.84 7.55 -14.45
C ALA A 46 15.42 7.58 -13.84
N LYS A 47 15.27 7.12 -12.59
CA LYS A 47 14.00 7.22 -11.85
C LYS A 47 13.56 8.67 -11.64
N TRP A 48 14.49 9.60 -11.46
CA TRP A 48 14.17 11.01 -11.31
C TRP A 48 13.70 11.64 -12.62
N ALA A 49 14.35 11.30 -13.73
CA ALA A 49 13.95 11.73 -15.07
C ALA A 49 12.57 11.16 -15.45
N GLU A 50 12.34 9.87 -15.21
CA GLU A 50 11.04 9.23 -15.40
C GLU A 50 9.95 9.93 -14.57
N ARG A 51 10.23 10.19 -13.29
CA ARG A 51 9.31 10.91 -12.40
C ARG A 51 8.95 12.31 -12.93
N ARG A 52 9.93 13.06 -13.42
CA ARG A 52 9.70 14.39 -14.00
C ARG A 52 8.89 14.30 -15.30
N ALA A 53 9.18 13.31 -16.15
CA ALA A 53 8.44 13.07 -17.37
C ALA A 53 6.98 12.64 -17.08
N ASP A 54 6.75 11.81 -16.05
CA ASP A 54 5.42 11.43 -15.59
C ASP A 54 4.64 12.63 -15.05
N ALA A 55 5.28 13.50 -14.29
CA ALA A 55 4.66 14.72 -13.78
C ALA A 55 4.30 15.70 -14.90
N ALA A 56 5.20 15.89 -15.87
CA ALA A 56 4.95 16.72 -17.04
C ALA A 56 3.83 16.15 -17.94
N ARG A 57 3.81 14.82 -18.15
CA ARG A 57 2.72 14.13 -18.85
C ARG A 57 1.39 14.18 -18.09
N GLY A 58 1.45 14.11 -16.76
CA GLY A 58 0.31 14.32 -15.87
C GLY A 58 -0.28 15.70 -16.11
N ALA A 59 0.54 16.75 -15.98
CA ALA A 59 0.15 18.15 -16.15
C ALA A 59 -0.54 18.45 -17.50
N GLN A 60 -0.13 17.78 -18.59
CA GLN A 60 -0.74 17.95 -19.91
C GLN A 60 -2.11 17.26 -20.10
N ARG A 61 -2.52 16.33 -19.22
CA ARG A 61 -3.80 15.60 -19.32
C ARG A 61 -4.94 16.20 -18.48
N HIS A 62 -4.73 17.36 -17.86
CA HIS A 62 -5.65 17.91 -16.85
C HIS A 62 -7.02 18.34 -17.40
N SER A 63 -7.27 18.34 -18.71
CA SER A 63 -8.49 18.91 -19.30
C SER A 63 -9.63 17.93 -19.61
N GLU A 64 -9.53 16.61 -19.40
CA GLU A 64 -10.44 15.68 -20.12
C GLU A 64 -11.32 14.73 -19.31
N TYR A 65 -11.07 14.46 -18.02
CA TYR A 65 -12.00 13.58 -17.29
C TYR A 65 -13.29 14.32 -16.90
N LYS A 66 -14.42 13.89 -17.48
CA LYS A 66 -15.76 14.43 -17.24
C LYS A 66 -16.50 13.63 -16.17
N THR A 67 -16.25 12.32 -16.11
CA THR A 67 -16.95 11.39 -15.21
C THR A 67 -16.07 10.89 -14.07
N VAL A 68 -16.71 10.37 -13.01
CA VAL A 68 -16.00 9.69 -11.91
C VAL A 68 -15.24 8.47 -12.41
N GLY A 69 -15.78 7.72 -13.37
CA GLY A 69 -15.14 6.55 -13.94
C GLY A 69 -13.80 6.90 -14.60
N GLU A 70 -13.78 7.92 -15.44
CA GLU A 70 -12.56 8.43 -16.09
C GLU A 70 -11.54 8.93 -15.07
N LEU A 71 -12.00 9.68 -14.06
CA LEU A 71 -11.13 10.16 -12.98
C LEU A 71 -10.50 9.00 -12.20
N LEU A 72 -11.27 7.98 -11.85
CA LEU A 72 -10.77 6.81 -11.10
C LEU A 72 -9.79 5.99 -11.93
N GLN A 73 -10.05 5.85 -13.24
CA GLN A 73 -9.15 5.15 -14.15
C GLN A 73 -7.82 5.89 -14.28
N HIS A 74 -7.88 7.20 -14.53
CA HIS A 74 -6.68 8.03 -14.58
C HIS A 74 -5.91 7.99 -13.25
N TRP A 75 -6.63 8.10 -12.12
CA TRP A 75 -6.04 8.07 -10.80
C TRP A 75 -5.29 6.76 -10.54
N ILE A 76 -5.89 5.59 -10.85
CA ILE A 76 -5.22 4.31 -10.58
C ILE A 76 -4.02 4.10 -11.51
N ASP A 77 -4.07 4.58 -12.75
CA ASP A 77 -2.96 4.44 -13.69
C ASP A 77 -1.74 5.22 -13.19
N VAL A 78 -1.92 6.48 -12.78
CA VAL A 78 -0.83 7.28 -12.17
C VAL A 78 -0.40 6.70 -10.83
N ARG A 79 -1.35 6.34 -9.96
CA ARG A 79 -1.05 5.88 -8.61
C ARG A 79 -0.37 4.51 -8.60
N SER A 80 -0.66 3.65 -9.56
CA SER A 80 -0.14 2.29 -9.62
C SER A 80 1.38 2.22 -9.81
N LEU A 81 1.98 3.24 -10.42
CA LEU A 81 3.44 3.35 -10.64
C LEU A 81 4.24 3.36 -9.33
N GLU A 82 3.63 3.83 -8.24
CA GLU A 82 4.27 3.94 -6.93
C GLU A 82 3.90 2.81 -5.95
N LEU A 83 2.91 2.00 -6.32
CA LEU A 83 2.28 1.07 -5.40
C LEU A 83 2.73 -0.37 -5.66
N ARG A 84 2.77 -1.15 -4.58
CA ARG A 84 3.02 -2.59 -4.68
C ARG A 84 1.85 -3.28 -5.35
N TYR A 85 2.16 -4.38 -6.06
CA TYR A 85 1.21 -5.20 -6.80
C TYR A 85 -0.11 -5.47 -6.04
N THR A 86 -0.03 -5.93 -4.78
CA THR A 86 -1.22 -6.28 -3.99
C THR A 86 -2.08 -5.06 -3.67
N THR A 87 -1.48 -3.89 -3.50
CA THR A 87 -2.21 -2.63 -3.28
C THR A 87 -2.92 -2.20 -4.56
N VAL A 88 -2.23 -2.25 -5.72
CA VAL A 88 -2.83 -1.94 -7.02
C VAL A 88 -3.99 -2.87 -7.32
N THR A 89 -3.82 -4.17 -7.09
CA THR A 89 -4.87 -5.18 -7.32
C THR A 89 -6.09 -4.92 -6.44
N GLY A 90 -5.89 -4.65 -5.15
CA GLY A 90 -6.97 -4.31 -4.23
C GLY A 90 -7.68 -3.00 -4.62
N TYR A 91 -6.94 -1.99 -5.07
CA TYR A 91 -7.52 -0.73 -5.55
C TYR A 91 -8.33 -0.92 -6.82
N ARG A 92 -7.79 -1.64 -7.82
CA ARG A 92 -8.51 -1.95 -9.07
C ARG A 92 -9.80 -2.72 -8.79
N HIS A 93 -9.76 -3.70 -7.88
CA HIS A 93 -10.96 -4.41 -7.45
C HIS A 93 -11.98 -3.47 -6.78
N SER A 94 -11.55 -2.66 -5.82
CA SER A 94 -12.43 -1.71 -5.14
C SER A 94 -13.05 -0.69 -6.10
N ILE A 95 -12.29 -0.21 -7.08
CA ILE A 95 -12.78 0.66 -8.15
C ILE A 95 -13.84 -0.03 -8.99
N ALA A 96 -13.53 -1.22 -9.54
CA ALA A 96 -14.41 -1.94 -10.44
C ALA A 96 -15.69 -2.45 -9.75
N SER A 97 -15.60 -2.91 -8.50
CA SER A 97 -16.71 -3.58 -7.82
C SER A 97 -17.52 -2.65 -6.91
N HIS A 98 -16.95 -1.54 -6.44
CA HIS A 98 -17.59 -0.71 -5.41
C HIS A 98 -17.73 0.76 -5.78
N LEU A 99 -17.00 1.26 -6.78
CA LEU A 99 -17.09 2.67 -7.20
C LEU A 99 -17.76 2.82 -8.55
N ILE A 100 -17.21 2.19 -9.60
CA ILE A 100 -17.70 2.31 -10.98
C ILE A 100 -19.19 1.98 -11.11
N PRO A 101 -19.72 0.88 -10.52
CA PRO A 101 -21.13 0.51 -10.71
C PRO A 101 -22.13 1.53 -10.14
N TYR A 102 -21.69 2.41 -9.25
CA TYR A 102 -22.57 3.33 -8.52
C TYR A 102 -22.34 4.78 -8.90
N LEU A 103 -21.08 5.18 -9.02
CA LEU A 103 -20.68 6.57 -9.25
C LEU A 103 -20.05 6.79 -10.62
N GLY A 104 -19.62 5.71 -11.31
CA GLY A 104 -18.75 5.79 -12.47
C GLY A 104 -19.31 6.67 -13.61
N ALA A 105 -20.61 6.58 -13.87
CA ALA A 105 -21.28 7.36 -14.92
C ALA A 105 -21.60 8.81 -14.52
N MET A 106 -21.48 9.16 -13.23
CA MET A 106 -21.78 10.51 -12.78
C MET A 106 -20.72 11.50 -13.27
N GLU A 107 -21.16 12.67 -13.72
CA GLU A 107 -20.27 13.79 -13.96
C GLU A 107 -19.63 14.26 -12.65
N LEU A 108 -18.35 14.66 -12.71
CA LEU A 108 -17.62 15.08 -11.52
C LEU A 108 -18.28 16.25 -10.78
N LYS A 109 -18.86 17.20 -11.54
CA LYS A 109 -19.54 18.39 -10.97
C LYS A 109 -20.88 18.05 -10.33
N ALA A 110 -21.49 16.92 -10.71
CA ALA A 110 -22.75 16.45 -10.15
C ALA A 110 -22.58 15.65 -8.85
N VAL A 111 -21.34 15.27 -8.49
CA VAL A 111 -21.08 14.54 -7.25
C VAL A 111 -21.18 15.47 -6.05
N THR A 112 -22.18 15.23 -5.21
CA THR A 112 -22.43 15.98 -3.96
C THR A 112 -22.08 15.14 -2.74
N ALA A 113 -21.95 15.77 -1.57
CA ALA A 113 -21.79 15.05 -0.30
C ALA A 113 -22.94 14.03 -0.08
N ALA A 114 -24.17 14.41 -0.42
CA ALA A 114 -25.34 13.54 -0.32
C ALA A 114 -25.22 12.30 -1.22
N SER A 115 -24.73 12.45 -2.47
CA SER A 115 -24.48 11.29 -3.35
C SER A 115 -23.44 10.33 -2.78
N VAL A 116 -22.38 10.86 -2.15
CA VAL A 116 -21.34 10.05 -1.48
C VAL A 116 -21.90 9.35 -0.24
N GLU A 117 -22.72 10.01 0.56
CA GLU A 117 -23.41 9.41 1.71
C GLU A 117 -24.38 8.30 1.28
N HIS A 118 -25.18 8.55 0.24
CA HIS A 118 -26.09 7.57 -0.32
C HIS A 118 -25.36 6.32 -0.85
N TRP A 119 -24.28 6.53 -1.59
CA TRP A 119 -23.43 5.44 -2.08
C TRP A 119 -22.84 4.60 -0.93
N GLN A 120 -22.30 5.23 0.12
CA GLN A 120 -21.80 4.51 1.30
C GLN A 120 -22.89 3.69 2.00
N TYR A 121 -24.12 4.22 2.05
CA TYR A 121 -25.28 3.50 2.57
C TYR A 121 -25.61 2.28 1.71
N GLN A 122 -25.66 2.43 0.38
CA GLN A 122 -25.94 1.32 -0.55
C GLN A 122 -24.93 0.17 -0.42
N LEU A 123 -23.64 0.47 -0.21
CA LEU A 123 -22.62 -0.55 0.02
C LEU A 123 -22.76 -1.24 1.39
N SER A 124 -23.23 -0.51 2.39
CA SER A 124 -23.37 -1.03 3.76
C SER A 124 -24.70 -1.76 3.99
N ALA A 125 -25.73 -1.46 3.20
CA ALA A 125 -27.07 -2.01 3.32
C ALA A 125 -27.06 -3.53 3.15
N GLY A 126 -27.87 -4.23 3.96
CA GLY A 126 -28.03 -5.69 3.89
C GLY A 126 -26.76 -6.50 4.19
N LYS A 127 -25.77 -5.93 4.91
CA LYS A 127 -24.46 -6.56 5.19
C LYS A 127 -23.66 -6.94 3.93
N LYS A 128 -23.90 -6.26 2.81
CA LYS A 128 -23.18 -6.53 1.54
C LYS A 128 -21.67 -6.37 1.68
N LEU A 129 -21.20 -5.36 2.41
CA LEU A 129 -19.78 -5.11 2.65
C LEU A 129 -19.43 -4.82 4.09
N SER A 130 -18.20 -5.16 4.45
CA SER A 130 -17.61 -4.79 5.74
C SER A 130 -17.28 -3.30 5.78
N TYR A 131 -17.21 -2.74 7.00
CA TYR A 131 -16.76 -1.36 7.23
C TYR A 131 -15.41 -1.08 6.55
N SER A 132 -14.46 -2.01 6.66
CA SER A 132 -13.11 -1.86 6.10
C SER A 132 -13.14 -1.70 4.58
N ALA A 133 -14.01 -2.46 3.90
CA ALA A 133 -14.15 -2.40 2.45
C ALA A 133 -14.79 -1.06 2.00
N VAL A 134 -15.87 -0.62 2.66
CA VAL A 134 -16.51 0.68 2.38
C VAL A 134 -15.53 1.83 2.66
N HIS A 135 -14.79 1.76 3.77
CA HIS A 135 -13.79 2.74 4.12
C HIS A 135 -12.66 2.81 3.07
N GLN A 136 -12.17 1.66 2.59
CA GLN A 136 -11.15 1.62 1.55
C GLN A 136 -11.64 2.25 0.24
N ALA A 137 -12.87 1.92 -0.19
CA ALA A 137 -13.46 2.52 -1.37
C ALA A 137 -13.61 4.05 -1.21
N ARG A 138 -14.05 4.52 -0.03
CA ARG A 138 -14.17 5.96 0.28
C ARG A 138 -12.80 6.65 0.24
N VAL A 139 -11.76 6.00 0.76
CA VAL A 139 -10.38 6.53 0.75
C VAL A 139 -9.86 6.65 -0.69
N ILE A 140 -10.12 5.68 -1.55
CA ILE A 140 -9.78 5.73 -2.97
C ILE A 140 -10.51 6.89 -3.65
N LEU A 141 -11.84 6.97 -3.49
CA LEU A 141 -12.66 8.03 -4.06
C LEU A 141 -12.18 9.41 -3.59
N LYS A 142 -11.90 9.56 -2.29
CA LYS A 142 -11.36 10.82 -1.75
C LYS A 142 -10.05 11.19 -2.41
N GLN A 143 -9.10 10.26 -2.54
CA GLN A 143 -7.80 10.52 -3.16
C GLN A 143 -7.91 10.90 -4.65
N ALA A 144 -8.85 10.28 -5.37
CA ALA A 144 -9.14 10.62 -6.75
C ALA A 144 -9.73 12.04 -6.88
N PHE A 145 -10.68 12.41 -6.02
CA PHE A 145 -11.24 13.77 -6.00
C PHE A 145 -10.22 14.81 -5.50
N ASP A 146 -9.34 14.46 -4.55
CA ASP A 146 -8.22 15.33 -4.14
C ASP A 146 -7.27 15.58 -5.32
N MET A 147 -7.08 14.60 -6.21
CA MET A 147 -6.33 14.78 -7.45
C MET A 147 -7.06 15.72 -8.41
N ALA A 148 -8.37 15.57 -8.61
CA ALA A 148 -9.15 16.47 -9.46
C ALA A 148 -9.15 17.92 -8.95
N VAL A 149 -9.21 18.14 -7.63
CA VAL A 149 -9.11 19.47 -7.01
C VAL A 149 -7.72 20.07 -7.21
N ARG A 150 -6.66 19.27 -6.99
CA ARG A 150 -5.29 19.69 -7.29
C ARG A 150 -5.17 20.15 -8.74
N HIS A 151 -5.63 19.34 -9.67
CA HIS A 151 -5.62 19.67 -11.10
C HIS A 151 -6.61 20.79 -11.50
N ARG A 152 -7.26 21.46 -10.55
CA ARG A 152 -8.22 22.56 -10.75
C ARG A 152 -9.45 22.19 -11.59
N VAL A 153 -9.76 20.90 -11.72
CA VAL A 153 -10.98 20.41 -12.39
C VAL A 153 -12.20 20.64 -11.51
N LEU A 154 -12.03 20.55 -10.19
CA LEU A 154 -13.06 20.82 -9.19
C LEU A 154 -12.58 21.88 -8.20
N ALA A 155 -13.49 22.74 -7.75
CA ALA A 155 -13.19 23.73 -6.71
C ALA A 155 -13.04 23.10 -5.31
N GLY A 156 -13.66 21.94 -5.07
CA GLY A 156 -13.65 21.28 -3.77
C GLY A 156 -13.91 19.78 -3.86
N ASN A 157 -13.56 19.07 -2.79
CA ASN A 157 -13.75 17.62 -2.71
C ASN A 157 -15.05 17.28 -1.93
N PRO A 158 -16.12 16.82 -2.60
CA PRO A 158 -17.39 16.48 -1.95
C PRO A 158 -17.26 15.30 -0.97
N VAL A 159 -16.27 14.43 -1.15
CA VAL A 159 -16.01 13.28 -0.27
C VAL A 159 -15.47 13.73 1.09
N THR A 160 -14.76 14.86 1.15
CA THR A 160 -14.20 15.39 2.40
C THR A 160 -15.28 15.86 3.35
N ILE A 161 -16.33 16.50 2.82
CA ILE A 161 -17.44 17.04 3.60
C ILE A 161 -18.56 16.01 3.86
N ALA A 162 -18.59 14.91 3.10
CA ALA A 162 -19.53 13.81 3.32
C ALA A 162 -19.25 13.09 4.64
N ARG A 163 -20.32 12.73 5.37
CA ARG A 163 -20.22 11.92 6.60
C ARG A 163 -19.57 10.57 6.29
N ALA A 164 -18.58 10.21 7.11
CA ALA A 164 -17.92 8.91 7.04
C ALA A 164 -18.74 7.84 7.76
N PRO A 165 -18.68 6.57 7.33
CA PRO A 165 -19.29 5.46 8.05
C PRO A 165 -18.70 5.38 9.46
N LYS A 166 -19.51 4.94 10.43
CA LYS A 166 -19.06 4.71 11.80
C LYS A 166 -18.39 3.34 11.91
N LYS A 167 -17.16 3.31 12.43
CA LYS A 167 -16.47 2.06 12.76
C LYS A 167 -17.04 1.53 14.08
N LYS A 168 -17.63 0.33 14.07
CA LYS A 168 -17.85 -0.40 15.32
C LYS A 168 -16.50 -0.90 15.83
N ALA A 169 -16.23 -0.72 17.12
CA ALA A 169 -15.04 -1.30 17.72
C ALA A 169 -15.11 -2.82 17.57
N THR A 170 -14.08 -3.41 16.96
CA THR A 170 -13.91 -4.86 16.94
C THR A 170 -12.98 -5.20 18.08
N ARG A 171 -13.47 -5.99 19.05
CA ARG A 171 -12.62 -6.57 20.08
C ARG A 171 -11.86 -7.73 19.43
N ILE A 172 -10.53 -7.64 19.43
CA ILE A 172 -9.69 -8.80 19.13
C ILE A 172 -9.64 -9.61 20.42
N ASP A 173 -10.04 -10.87 20.35
CA ASP A 173 -9.90 -11.80 21.46
C ASP A 173 -8.63 -12.62 21.24
N PRO A 174 -7.52 -12.31 21.96
CA PRO A 174 -6.28 -13.03 21.79
C PRO A 174 -6.40 -14.44 22.35
N MET A 175 -5.71 -15.38 21.70
CA MET A 175 -5.66 -16.77 22.15
C MET A 175 -4.95 -16.86 23.50
N THR A 176 -5.52 -17.61 24.44
CA THR A 176 -4.84 -17.97 25.69
C THR A 176 -3.75 -19.01 25.42
N GLU A 177 -2.80 -19.15 26.34
CA GLU A 177 -1.76 -20.18 26.24
C GLU A 177 -2.37 -21.60 26.12
N ALA A 178 -3.38 -21.91 26.93
CA ALA A 178 -4.08 -23.19 26.88
C ALA A 178 -4.71 -23.45 25.51
N GLN A 179 -5.34 -22.44 24.91
CA GLN A 179 -5.92 -22.53 23.56
C GLN A 179 -4.84 -22.71 22.48
N ALA A 180 -3.69 -22.04 22.62
CA ALA A 180 -2.55 -22.20 21.71
C ALA A 180 -1.96 -23.62 21.77
N GLN A 181 -1.81 -24.18 22.98
CA GLN A 181 -1.38 -25.56 23.16
C GLN A 181 -2.41 -26.56 22.62
N GLN A 182 -3.70 -26.29 22.79
CA GLN A 182 -4.77 -27.13 22.24
C GLN A 182 -4.75 -27.12 20.71
N LEU A 183 -4.57 -25.94 20.09
CA LEU A 183 -4.42 -25.81 18.65
C LEU A 183 -3.22 -26.60 18.11
N LEU A 184 -2.07 -26.54 18.79
CA LEU A 184 -0.89 -27.30 18.37
C LEU A 184 -1.08 -28.82 18.50
N ARG A 185 -1.90 -29.27 19.46
CA ARG A 185 -2.24 -30.69 19.66
C ARG A 185 -3.29 -31.19 18.68
N SER A 186 -4.14 -30.31 18.13
CA SER A 186 -5.18 -30.71 17.17
C SER A 186 -4.70 -30.82 15.73
N ILE A 187 -3.49 -30.34 15.41
CA ILE A 187 -2.87 -30.52 14.10
C ILE A 187 -2.46 -31.98 13.96
N ALA A 188 -2.88 -32.62 12.86
CA ALA A 188 -2.59 -34.02 12.58
C ALA A 188 -1.08 -34.31 12.64
N HIS A 189 -0.71 -35.44 13.25
CA HIS A 189 0.69 -35.79 13.51
C HIS A 189 1.51 -35.97 12.22
N ASP A 190 0.86 -36.31 11.11
CA ASP A 190 1.46 -36.48 9.79
C ASP A 190 1.69 -35.14 9.05
N ASP A 191 1.02 -34.04 9.42
CA ASP A 191 1.30 -32.70 8.87
C ASP A 191 2.32 -31.92 9.73
N ALA A 192 3.54 -32.47 9.76
CA ALA A 192 4.68 -31.83 10.44
C ALA A 192 4.92 -30.38 9.95
N HIS A 193 4.64 -30.10 8.68
CA HIS A 193 4.81 -28.77 8.10
C HIS A 193 3.79 -27.76 8.62
N ALA A 194 2.52 -28.11 8.77
CA ALA A 194 1.52 -27.26 9.39
C ALA A 194 1.85 -27.00 10.86
N ARG A 195 2.25 -28.05 11.59
CA ARG A 195 2.60 -27.92 13.01
C ARG A 195 3.76 -26.94 13.25
N VAL A 196 4.84 -27.06 12.48
CA VAL A 196 5.99 -26.13 12.57
C VAL A 196 5.57 -24.72 12.18
N ARG A 197 4.76 -24.56 11.12
CA ARG A 197 4.27 -23.24 10.68
C ARG A 197 3.46 -22.53 11.77
N VAL A 198 2.52 -23.24 12.40
CA VAL A 198 1.69 -22.69 13.47
C VAL A 198 2.54 -22.36 14.71
N LEU A 199 3.46 -23.25 15.08
CA LEU A 199 4.38 -23.02 16.20
C LEU A 199 5.20 -21.74 16.00
N LEU A 200 5.81 -21.57 14.83
CA LEU A 200 6.60 -20.37 14.50
C LEU A 200 5.73 -19.11 14.44
N ALA A 201 4.49 -19.21 13.97
CA ALA A 201 3.57 -18.08 13.92
C ALA A 201 3.21 -17.59 15.34
N ILE A 202 2.92 -18.51 16.26
CA ILE A 202 2.53 -18.20 17.65
C ILE A 202 3.73 -17.69 18.45
N THR A 203 4.88 -18.35 18.33
CA THR A 203 6.06 -18.05 19.17
C THR A 203 6.86 -16.85 18.67
N LEU A 204 6.98 -16.65 17.36
CA LEU A 204 7.81 -15.60 16.77
C LEU A 204 7.01 -14.44 16.17
N GLY A 205 5.67 -14.52 16.19
CA GLY A 205 4.79 -13.48 15.67
C GLY A 205 5.01 -13.20 14.17
N LEU A 206 5.41 -14.20 13.39
CA LEU A 206 5.64 -14.06 11.96
C LEU A 206 4.31 -13.89 11.22
N ARG A 207 4.24 -12.91 10.31
CA ARG A 207 3.09 -12.84 9.39
C ARG A 207 3.12 -14.05 8.46
N GLN A 208 1.96 -14.57 8.06
CA GLN A 208 1.87 -15.75 7.18
C GLN A 208 2.78 -15.67 5.95
N GLY A 209 2.82 -14.53 5.25
CA GLY A 209 3.72 -14.35 4.12
C GLY A 209 5.20 -14.36 4.49
N GLU A 210 5.58 -13.85 5.66
CA GLU A 210 6.96 -13.91 6.18
C GLU A 210 7.36 -15.37 6.45
N LEU A 211 6.51 -16.11 7.14
CA LEU A 211 6.69 -17.53 7.45
C LEU A 211 6.86 -18.38 6.19
N LEU A 212 6.01 -18.19 5.19
CA LEU A 212 6.07 -18.92 3.91
C LEU A 212 7.27 -18.51 3.04
N ALA A 213 7.96 -17.41 3.35
CA ALA A 213 9.12 -16.93 2.59
C ALA A 213 10.47 -17.30 3.20
N LEU A 214 10.47 -17.95 4.37
CA LEU A 214 11.68 -18.41 5.05
C LEU A 214 12.42 -19.43 4.19
N ARG A 215 13.75 -19.38 4.28
CA ARG A 215 14.68 -20.33 3.66
C ARG A 215 15.71 -20.74 4.70
N TRP A 216 16.36 -21.88 4.51
CA TRP A 216 17.42 -22.35 5.41
C TRP A 216 18.50 -21.30 5.71
N LYS A 217 18.92 -20.53 4.70
CA LYS A 217 19.88 -19.42 4.86
C LYS A 217 19.41 -18.23 5.71
N ASP A 218 18.11 -18.18 6.01
CA ASP A 218 17.51 -17.14 6.86
C ASP A 218 17.54 -17.57 8.34
N LEU A 219 18.00 -18.79 8.66
CA LEU A 219 18.18 -19.32 10.01
C LEU A 219 19.66 -19.52 10.29
N ASP A 220 20.12 -19.01 11.42
CA ASP A 220 21.37 -19.40 12.03
C ASP A 220 21.05 -20.16 13.32
N LEU A 221 21.31 -21.45 13.30
CA LEU A 221 21.06 -22.35 14.44
C LEU A 221 22.37 -22.83 15.07
N THR A 222 23.52 -22.44 14.49
CA THR A 222 24.84 -22.98 14.84
C THR A 222 25.69 -22.01 15.62
N SER A 223 25.40 -20.70 15.55
CA SER A 223 26.11 -19.71 16.35
C SER A 223 25.72 -19.78 17.83
N SER A 224 26.54 -19.14 18.66
CA SER A 224 26.27 -18.95 20.08
C SER A 224 24.97 -18.17 20.34
N GLU A 225 24.48 -17.43 19.34
CA GLU A 225 23.22 -16.69 19.39
C GLU A 225 22.30 -17.09 18.22
N PRO A 226 21.61 -18.25 18.33
CA PRO A 226 20.70 -18.70 17.31
C PRO A 226 19.61 -17.66 17.01
N HIS A 227 19.41 -17.36 15.74
CA HIS A 227 18.49 -16.33 15.30
C HIS A 227 17.88 -16.62 13.93
N LEU A 228 16.75 -15.96 13.67
CA LEU A 228 16.05 -16.01 12.40
C LEU A 228 15.97 -14.60 11.81
N VAL A 229 16.27 -14.44 10.53
CA VAL A 229 16.20 -13.15 9.84
C VAL A 229 15.01 -13.10 8.90
N VAL A 230 14.05 -12.22 9.18
CA VAL A 230 12.92 -11.97 8.29
C VAL A 230 13.37 -11.09 7.12
N ARG A 231 13.65 -11.70 5.96
CA ARG A 231 14.16 -11.01 4.77
C ARG A 231 13.13 -10.78 3.67
N ALA A 232 12.02 -11.50 3.69
CA ALA A 232 11.07 -11.54 2.59
C ALA A 232 9.65 -11.88 3.05
N SER A 233 8.70 -11.72 2.14
CA SER A 233 7.33 -12.17 2.27
C SER A 233 6.91 -12.86 0.96
N LEU A 234 6.17 -13.95 1.05
CA LEU A 234 5.66 -14.69 -0.09
C LEU A 234 4.26 -14.18 -0.40
N GLN A 235 4.02 -13.83 -1.66
CA GLN A 235 2.75 -13.28 -2.12
C GLN A 235 2.31 -14.01 -3.38
N ARG A 236 1.01 -14.29 -3.49
CA ARG A 236 0.44 -14.78 -4.74
C ARG A 236 0.14 -13.59 -5.66
N GLN A 237 0.63 -13.65 -6.88
CA GLN A 237 0.37 -12.65 -7.93
C GLN A 237 -0.32 -13.35 -9.12
N THR A 238 -1.46 -12.82 -9.55
CA THR A 238 -2.21 -13.33 -10.71
C THR A 238 -1.31 -13.33 -11.94
N GLY A 239 -1.26 -14.45 -12.66
CA GLY A 239 -0.40 -14.66 -13.83
C GLY A 239 1.07 -14.97 -13.53
N LYS A 240 1.55 -14.79 -12.28
CA LYS A 240 2.95 -15.07 -11.88
C LYS A 240 3.10 -16.14 -10.80
N GLY A 241 2.00 -16.60 -10.20
CA GLY A 241 2.03 -17.60 -9.14
C GLY A 241 2.58 -17.03 -7.83
N LEU A 242 3.42 -17.79 -7.13
CA LEU A 242 4.01 -17.40 -5.86
C LEU A 242 5.29 -16.60 -6.08
N VAL A 243 5.30 -15.35 -5.62
CA VAL A 243 6.40 -14.41 -5.79
C VAL A 243 6.95 -14.01 -4.42
N ARG A 244 8.27 -14.17 -4.24
CA ARG A 244 8.98 -13.71 -3.04
C ARG A 244 9.31 -12.23 -3.20
N VAL A 245 8.81 -11.40 -2.30
CA VAL A 245 9.03 -9.94 -2.32
C VAL A 245 9.71 -9.48 -1.05
N GLU A 246 10.42 -8.35 -1.12
CA GLU A 246 10.99 -7.72 0.07
C GLU A 246 9.88 -7.19 1.00
N PRO A 247 10.10 -7.14 2.33
CA PRO A 247 9.12 -6.58 3.26
C PRO A 247 8.79 -5.12 2.93
N LYS A 248 7.59 -4.68 3.31
CA LYS A 248 7.07 -3.35 2.94
C LYS A 248 7.94 -2.21 3.48
N THR A 249 8.53 -2.39 4.66
CA THR A 249 9.34 -1.38 5.34
C THR A 249 10.67 -1.97 5.80
N GLU A 250 11.68 -1.12 5.95
CA GLU A 250 12.99 -1.51 6.50
C GLU A 250 12.86 -2.09 7.91
N LYS A 251 12.01 -1.49 8.77
CA LYS A 251 11.66 -2.04 10.10
C LYS A 251 11.06 -3.45 10.07
N SER A 252 10.49 -3.87 8.94
CA SER A 252 9.96 -5.23 8.80
C SER A 252 11.06 -6.26 8.53
N ARG A 253 12.26 -5.80 8.13
CA ARG A 253 13.48 -6.62 8.14
C ARG A 253 13.99 -6.65 9.56
N ARG A 254 13.83 -7.78 10.23
CA ARG A 254 14.19 -7.93 11.63
C ARG A 254 14.90 -9.26 11.86
N THR A 255 15.85 -9.22 12.78
CA THR A 255 16.42 -10.43 13.37
C THR A 255 15.61 -10.75 14.61
N ILE A 256 15.09 -11.97 14.66
CA ILE A 256 14.39 -12.51 15.81
C ILE A 256 15.39 -13.43 16.49
N HIS A 257 15.91 -12.96 17.62
CA HIS A 257 16.67 -13.79 18.54
C HIS A 257 15.68 -14.60 19.37
N ARG A 258 16.09 -15.78 19.82
CA ARG A 258 15.26 -16.67 20.64
C ARG A 258 14.65 -15.89 21.82
N GLY A 259 13.31 -15.79 21.86
CA GLY A 259 12.59 -15.49 23.10
C GLY A 259 12.53 -16.75 23.98
N PRO A 260 12.36 -16.64 25.31
CA PRO A 260 12.27 -17.80 26.18
C PRO A 260 11.20 -18.76 25.64
N VAL A 261 11.59 -20.02 25.50
CA VAL A 261 10.65 -21.10 25.15
C VAL A 261 9.85 -21.40 26.41
N PRO A 262 8.50 -21.37 26.38
CA PRO A 262 7.69 -21.85 27.49
C PRO A 262 7.88 -23.35 27.71
#